data_AF-A0A1C6KXB8-F1
#
_entry.id   AF-A0A1C6KXB8-F1
#
_cell.length_a   1.000
_cell.length_b   1.000
_cell.length_c   1.000
_cell.angle_alpha   90.00
_cell.angle_beta   90.00
_cell.angle_gamma   90.00
#
_symmetry.space_group_name_H-M   'P 1'
#
loop_
_entity.id
_entity.type
_entity.pdbx_description
1 polymer ?
#
loop_
_entity_poly.entity_id
_entity_poly.type
_entity_poly.pdbx_seq_one_letter_code
_entity_poly.pdbx_strand_id
1 'polypeptide(L)'
;MIETIIIAFIVSKLKGYDIKPLFKSWAFYPVIIMELLYWTGQVLIWNGHYEVINILTLSKSIYMCSYLFLILKYELYISAFWGAFFTIIGGILNDIAIKVNDGFMPVFPTISILIGHVAPGGINIANDIHILGSTDTQLKILTDFIDLGYSVLSIGDVLIRVFMFLVVYNSIKKINLTIEEKIKC
;
A
#
# COMPACT_ATOMS: atom_id res chain seq x y z
N MET A 1 -1.07 2.24 -3.91
CA MET A 1 -1.22 0.84 -3.42
C MET A 1 -1.62 -0.10 -4.55
N ILE A 2 -2.11 0.43 -5.67
CA ILE A 2 -2.38 -0.30 -6.91
C ILE A 2 -1.28 -1.27 -7.33
N GLU A 3 0.01 -0.95 -7.11
CA GLU A 3 1.15 -1.83 -7.43
C GLU A 3 0.94 -3.22 -6.82
N THR A 4 0.53 -3.25 -5.56
CA THR A 4 0.35 -4.46 -4.78
C THR A 4 -0.82 -5.30 -5.30
N ILE A 5 -1.91 -4.65 -5.72
CA ILE A 5 -3.06 -5.31 -6.35
C ILE A 5 -2.65 -5.89 -7.71
N ILE A 6 -1.92 -5.12 -8.52
CA ILE A 6 -1.40 -5.57 -9.82
C ILE A 6 -0.46 -6.77 -9.64
N ILE A 7 0.47 -6.71 -8.68
CA ILE A 7 1.37 -7.83 -8.37
C ILE A 7 0.56 -9.06 -7.96
N ALA A 8 -0.48 -8.92 -7.12
CA ALA A 8 -1.36 -10.03 -6.78
C ALA A 8 -2.04 -10.63 -8.02
N PHE A 9 -2.52 -9.80 -8.96
CA PHE A 9 -3.11 -10.28 -10.21
C PHE A 9 -2.11 -11.01 -11.10
N ILE A 10 -0.90 -10.48 -11.24
CA ILE A 10 0.18 -11.11 -12.02
C ILE A 10 0.50 -12.48 -11.42
N VAL A 11 0.74 -12.56 -10.10
CA VAL A 11 1.06 -13.82 -9.43
C VAL A 11 -0.10 -14.82 -9.54
N SER A 12 -1.35 -14.37 -9.39
CA SER A 12 -2.53 -15.22 -9.59
C SER A 12 -2.59 -15.79 -11.01
N LYS A 13 -2.33 -14.97 -12.04
CA LYS A 13 -2.31 -15.40 -13.44
C LYS A 13 -1.18 -16.39 -13.72
N LEU A 14 0.02 -16.15 -13.17
CA LEU A 14 1.16 -17.07 -13.29
C LEU A 14 0.88 -18.43 -12.62
N LYS A 15 0.00 -18.46 -11.61
CA LYS A 15 -0.46 -19.69 -10.95
C LYS A 15 -1.66 -20.34 -11.63
N GLY A 16 -2.13 -19.81 -12.76
CA GLY A 16 -3.24 -20.37 -13.55
C GLY A 16 -4.63 -19.95 -13.07
N TYR A 17 -4.76 -19.06 -12.09
CA TYR A 17 -6.06 -18.61 -11.61
C TYR A 17 -6.67 -17.52 -12.51
N ASP A 18 -8.00 -17.53 -12.67
CA ASP A 18 -8.70 -16.43 -13.32
C ASP A 18 -9.04 -15.31 -12.32
N ILE A 19 -8.74 -14.07 -12.71
CA ILE A 19 -8.99 -12.87 -11.88
C ILE A 19 -10.39 -12.31 -12.10
N LYS A 20 -11.02 -12.58 -13.26
CA LYS A 20 -12.34 -12.04 -13.61
C LYS A 20 -13.43 -12.32 -12.56
N PRO A 21 -13.48 -13.51 -11.92
CA PRO A 21 -14.46 -13.79 -10.88
C PRO A 21 -14.38 -12.85 -9.67
N LEU A 22 -13.19 -12.32 -9.35
CA LEU A 22 -13.03 -11.36 -8.24
C LEU A 22 -13.86 -10.09 -8.50
N PHE A 23 -13.83 -9.57 -9.73
CA PHE A 23 -14.56 -8.37 -10.13
C PHE A 23 -16.08 -8.57 -10.20
N LYS A 24 -16.57 -9.81 -10.18
CA LYS A 24 -18.01 -10.11 -10.06
C LYS A 24 -18.47 -10.12 -8.60
N SER A 25 -17.55 -10.07 -7.65
CA SER A 25 -17.85 -10.13 -6.23
C SER A 25 -18.03 -8.73 -5.65
N TRP A 26 -19.21 -8.49 -5.08
CA TRP A 26 -19.51 -7.23 -4.38
C TRP A 26 -18.48 -6.89 -3.29
N ALA A 27 -17.87 -7.90 -2.65
CA ALA A 27 -16.89 -7.70 -1.57
C ALA A 27 -15.59 -7.04 -2.03
N PHE A 28 -15.31 -7.02 -3.35
CA PHE A 28 -14.14 -6.32 -3.88
C PHE A 28 -14.43 -4.85 -4.22
N TYR A 29 -15.69 -4.45 -4.34
CA TYR A 29 -16.03 -3.08 -4.71
C TYR A 29 -15.57 -2.02 -3.70
N PRO A 30 -15.64 -2.25 -2.37
CA PRO A 30 -15.05 -1.32 -1.40
C PRO A 30 -13.56 -1.04 -1.67
N VAL A 31 -12.77 -2.07 -2.03
CA VAL A 31 -11.35 -1.92 -2.37
C VAL A 31 -11.16 -1.08 -3.63
N ILE A 32 -11.95 -1.34 -4.68
CA ILE A 32 -11.90 -0.58 -5.94
C ILE A 32 -12.25 0.89 -5.70
N ILE A 33 -13.32 1.18 -4.94
CA ILE A 33 -13.74 2.54 -4.61
C ILE A 33 -12.62 3.28 -3.90
N MET A 34 -11.97 2.66 -2.91
CA MET A 34 -10.85 3.26 -2.20
C MET A 34 -9.67 3.56 -3.13
N GLU A 35 -9.31 2.64 -4.04
CA GLU A 35 -8.23 2.92 -5.00
C GLU A 35 -8.57 4.10 -5.94
N LEU A 36 -9.81 4.21 -6.41
CA LEU A 36 -10.25 5.35 -7.22
C LEU A 36 -10.19 6.68 -6.45
N LEU A 37 -10.56 6.69 -5.18
CA LEU A 37 -10.44 7.86 -4.31
C LEU A 37 -8.96 8.26 -4.12
N TYR A 38 -8.09 7.29 -3.91
CA TYR A 38 -6.64 7.52 -3.81
C TYR A 38 -6.07 8.11 -5.09
N TRP A 39 -6.43 7.55 -6.25
CA TRP A 39 -6.02 8.09 -7.55
C TRP A 39 -6.49 9.53 -7.76
N THR A 40 -7.75 9.81 -7.40
CA THR A 40 -8.29 11.17 -7.47
C THR A 40 -7.50 12.12 -6.58
N GLY A 41 -7.16 11.68 -5.36
CA GLY A 41 -6.32 12.45 -4.45
C GLY A 41 -4.92 12.72 -5.00
N GLN A 42 -4.29 11.72 -5.63
CA GLN A 42 -2.98 11.89 -6.28
C GLN A 42 -3.02 12.90 -7.43
N VAL A 43 -4.08 12.88 -8.26
CA VAL A 43 -4.28 13.87 -9.32
C VAL A 43 -4.47 15.27 -8.75
N LEU A 44 -5.19 15.43 -7.64
CA LEU A 44 -5.37 16.74 -6.99
C LEU A 44 -4.05 17.28 -6.43
N ILE A 45 -3.24 16.42 -5.79
CA ILE A 45 -1.90 16.78 -5.29
C ILE A 45 -1.02 17.24 -6.46
N TRP A 46 -1.05 16.52 -7.59
CA TRP A 46 -0.30 16.90 -8.79
C TRP A 46 -0.68 18.31 -9.30
N ASN A 47 -1.94 18.70 -9.15
CA ASN A 47 -2.44 20.02 -9.54
C ASN A 47 -2.25 21.10 -8.45
N GLY A 48 -1.49 20.81 -7.38
CA GLY A 48 -1.16 21.77 -6.32
C GLY A 48 -2.18 21.89 -5.19
N HIS A 49 -3.21 21.05 -5.16
CA HIS A 49 -4.22 21.03 -4.08
C HIS A 49 -3.75 20.17 -2.90
N TYR A 50 -2.78 20.68 -2.14
CA TYR A 50 -2.16 19.95 -1.03
C TYR A 50 -3.07 19.77 0.20
N GLU A 51 -4.21 20.48 0.31
CA GLU A 51 -5.15 20.29 1.44
C GLU A 51 -5.71 18.87 1.49
N VAL A 52 -5.73 18.18 0.35
CA VAL A 52 -6.21 16.81 0.18
C VAL A 52 -5.32 15.80 0.94
N ILE A 53 -4.06 16.13 1.23
CA ILE A 53 -3.13 15.24 1.96
C ILE A 53 -3.69 14.86 3.33
N ASN A 54 -4.26 15.82 4.08
CA ASN A 54 -4.83 15.55 5.41
C ASN A 54 -6.00 14.57 5.36
N ILE A 55 -6.83 14.66 4.32
CA ILE A 55 -7.95 13.73 4.09
C ILE A 55 -7.41 12.34 3.73
N LEU A 56 -6.37 12.28 2.89
CA LEU A 56 -5.75 11.03 2.48
C LEU A 56 -5.07 10.30 3.65
N THR A 57 -4.51 11.01 4.62
CA THR A 57 -3.88 10.41 5.81
C THR A 57 -4.88 9.57 6.61
N LEU A 58 -6.09 10.09 6.88
CA LEU A 58 -7.15 9.32 7.55
C LEU A 58 -7.65 8.15 6.68
N SER A 59 -7.61 8.32 5.35
CA SER A 59 -8.12 7.33 4.42
C SER A 59 -7.28 6.05 4.33
N LYS A 60 -6.02 6.03 4.81
CA LYS A 60 -5.15 4.82 4.74
C LYS A 60 -5.71 3.67 5.56
N SER A 61 -6.11 3.95 6.80
CA SER A 61 -6.74 2.96 7.67
C SER A 61 -8.08 2.48 7.11
N ILE A 62 -8.90 3.40 6.57
CA ILE A 62 -10.16 3.06 5.91
C ILE A 62 -9.90 2.15 4.71
N TYR A 63 -8.85 2.44 3.93
CA TYR A 63 -8.48 1.62 2.79
C TYR A 63 -8.10 0.20 3.23
N MET A 64 -7.27 0.06 4.25
CA MET A 64 -6.94 -1.26 4.81
C MET A 64 -8.19 -2.01 5.33
N CYS A 65 -9.10 -1.30 6.00
CA CYS A 65 -10.36 -1.87 6.48
C CYS A 65 -11.29 -2.33 5.35
N SER A 66 -11.22 -1.75 4.14
CA SER A 66 -12.02 -2.19 3.00
C SER A 66 -11.74 -3.65 2.59
N TYR A 67 -10.57 -4.19 2.95
CA TYR A 67 -10.23 -5.60 2.72
C TYR A 67 -10.97 -6.56 3.65
N LEU A 68 -11.58 -6.08 4.74
CA LEU A 68 -12.36 -6.92 5.66
C LEU A 68 -13.53 -7.60 4.93
N PHE A 69 -14.14 -6.94 3.94
CA PHE A 69 -15.22 -7.54 3.15
C PHE A 69 -14.77 -8.80 2.41
N LEU A 70 -13.56 -8.79 1.83
CA LEU A 70 -12.97 -9.97 1.21
C LEU A 70 -12.64 -11.05 2.25
N ILE A 71 -12.05 -10.65 3.37
CA ILE A 71 -11.64 -11.57 4.44
C ILE A 71 -12.85 -12.31 4.99
N LEU A 72 -13.94 -11.61 5.31
CA LEU A 72 -15.15 -12.21 5.87
C LEU A 72 -15.88 -13.07 4.84
N LYS A 73 -16.03 -12.59 3.59
CA LYS A 73 -16.74 -13.33 2.55
C LYS A 73 -16.06 -14.64 2.15
N TYR A 74 -14.73 -14.66 2.13
CA TYR A 74 -13.93 -15.80 1.68
C TYR A 74 -13.21 -16.52 2.82
N GLU A 75 -13.51 -16.17 4.07
CA GLU A 75 -12.99 -16.80 5.29
C GLU A 75 -11.45 -16.82 5.34
N LEU A 76 -10.82 -15.71 4.95
CA LEU A 76 -9.36 -15.62 4.79
C LEU A 76 -8.62 -15.33 6.11
N TYR A 77 -9.07 -15.90 7.22
CA TYR A 77 -8.60 -15.55 8.56
C TYR A 77 -7.10 -15.78 8.76
N ILE A 78 -6.55 -16.89 8.23
CA ILE A 78 -5.11 -17.17 8.31
C ILE A 78 -4.29 -16.17 7.48
N SER A 79 -4.80 -15.77 6.31
CA SER A 79 -4.15 -14.74 5.49
C SER A 79 -4.19 -13.38 6.18
N ALA A 80 -5.32 -13.04 6.80
CA ALA A 80 -5.48 -11.81 7.58
C ALA A 80 -4.57 -11.79 8.80
N PHE A 81 -4.40 -12.91 9.51
CA PHE A 81 -3.48 -13.03 10.64
C PHE A 81 -2.04 -12.74 10.24
N TRP A 82 -1.53 -13.42 9.20
CA TRP A 82 -0.17 -13.19 8.71
C TRP A 82 0.00 -11.78 8.14
N GLY A 83 -1.00 -11.27 7.43
CA GLY A 83 -0.97 -9.90 6.94
C GLY A 83 -0.91 -8.88 8.09
N ALA A 84 -1.70 -9.06 9.15
CA ALA A 84 -1.66 -8.20 10.32
C ALA A 84 -0.31 -8.26 11.04
N PHE A 85 0.29 -9.45 11.14
CA PHE A 85 1.63 -9.62 11.68
C PHE A 85 2.67 -8.81 10.88
N PHE A 86 2.65 -8.87 9.55
CA PHE A 86 3.54 -8.06 8.71
C PHE A 86 3.26 -6.55 8.83
N THR A 87 2.00 -6.14 8.96
CA THR A 87 1.64 -4.73 9.19
C THR A 87 2.23 -4.21 10.50
N ILE A 88 2.15 -5.00 11.59
CA ILE A 88 2.71 -4.62 12.89
C ILE A 88 4.23 -4.51 12.80
N ILE A 89 4.91 -5.50 12.21
CA ILE A 89 6.37 -5.46 12.04
C ILE A 89 6.77 -4.26 11.17
N GLY A 90 6.05 -4.02 10.07
CA GLY A 90 6.32 -2.88 9.19
C GLY A 90 6.20 -1.54 9.92
N GLY A 91 5.15 -1.38 10.74
CA GLY A 91 4.98 -0.21 11.60
C GLY A 91 6.13 -0.04 12.60
N ILE A 92 6.53 -1.11 13.29
CA ILE A 92 7.67 -1.08 14.22
C ILE A 92 8.97 -0.67 13.51
N LEU A 93 9.23 -1.16 12.30
CA LEU A 93 10.41 -0.75 11.53
C LEU A 93 10.40 0.74 11.19
N ASN A 94 9.24 1.27 10.79
CA ASN A 94 9.06 2.70 10.53
C ASN A 94 9.27 3.52 11.81
N ASP A 95 8.68 3.10 12.93
CA ASP A 95 8.84 3.78 14.23
C ASP A 95 10.29 3.78 14.71
N ILE A 96 11.03 2.69 14.49
CA ILE A 96 12.47 2.63 14.77
C ILE A 96 13.21 3.66 13.92
N ALA A 97 12.97 3.70 12.61
CA ALA A 97 13.60 4.66 11.70
C ALA A 97 13.34 6.11 12.13
N ILE A 98 12.10 6.42 12.49
CA ILE A 98 11.68 7.74 12.98
C ILE A 98 12.40 8.09 14.29
N LYS A 99 12.42 7.16 15.25
CA LYS A 99 12.97 7.41 16.59
C LYS A 99 14.48 7.63 16.59
N VAL A 100 15.23 6.94 15.73
CA VAL A 100 16.69 7.11 15.65
C VAL A 100 17.11 8.34 14.84
N ASN A 101 16.18 8.98 14.14
CA ASN A 101 16.40 10.21 13.36
C ASN A 101 15.61 11.38 13.99
N ASP A 102 15.72 11.54 15.30
CA ASP A 102 15.18 12.67 16.08
C ASP A 102 13.67 12.92 15.93
N GLY A 103 12.90 11.87 15.64
CA GLY A 103 11.46 11.95 15.46
C GLY A 103 11.01 12.24 14.03
N PHE A 104 11.92 12.19 13.06
CA PHE A 104 11.62 12.40 11.64
C PHE A 104 11.88 11.15 10.81
N MET A 105 11.13 10.99 9.72
CA MET A 105 11.32 9.96 8.70
C MET A 105 12.14 10.53 7.53
N PRO A 106 13.42 10.16 7.37
CA PRO A 106 14.21 10.63 6.24
C PRO A 106 13.73 10.03 4.92
N VAL A 107 13.73 10.85 3.86
CA VAL A 107 13.24 10.49 2.52
C VAL A 107 14.31 10.73 1.47
N PHE A 108 14.46 9.79 0.53
CA PHE A 108 15.39 9.86 -0.60
C PHE A 108 14.64 9.84 -1.96
N PRO A 109 13.98 10.94 -2.37
CA PRO A 109 13.05 11.00 -3.50
C PRO A 109 13.75 11.20 -4.86
N THR A 110 14.54 10.21 -5.30
CA THR A 110 15.35 10.30 -6.53
C THR A 110 14.51 10.46 -7.82
N ILE A 111 13.51 9.60 -8.03
CA ILE A 111 12.64 9.60 -9.22
C ILE A 111 11.63 10.74 -9.10
N SER A 112 11.08 10.96 -7.91
CA SER A 112 10.12 12.03 -7.63
C SER A 112 10.70 13.42 -7.91
N ILE A 113 11.98 13.67 -7.59
CA ILE A 113 12.69 14.89 -8.00
C ILE A 113 12.90 14.91 -9.52
N LEU A 114 13.34 13.81 -10.13
CA LEU A 114 13.63 13.73 -11.56
C LEU A 114 12.42 14.11 -12.43
N ILE A 115 11.22 13.68 -12.03
CA ILE A 115 9.98 13.96 -12.77
C ILE A 115 9.33 15.29 -12.34
N GLY A 116 9.96 16.07 -11.46
CA GLY A 116 9.48 17.37 -11.00
C GLY A 116 8.31 17.31 -10.02
N HIS A 117 8.03 16.15 -9.41
CA HIS A 117 6.96 15.99 -8.42
C HIS A 117 7.32 16.61 -7.07
N VAL A 118 8.62 16.66 -6.73
CA VAL A 118 9.16 17.34 -5.55
C VAL A 118 10.10 18.44 -6.00
N ALA A 119 9.82 19.69 -5.58
CA ALA A 119 10.73 20.81 -5.86
C ALA A 119 12.10 20.55 -5.20
N PRO A 120 13.23 20.92 -5.84
CA PRO A 120 14.55 20.82 -5.23
C PRO A 120 14.59 21.64 -3.93
N GLY A 121 14.61 20.97 -2.77
CA GLY A 121 14.55 21.61 -1.43
C GLY A 121 13.14 21.72 -0.81
N GLY A 122 12.11 21.17 -1.45
CA GLY A 122 10.69 21.36 -1.12
C GLY A 122 10.06 20.34 -0.16
N ILE A 123 10.82 19.52 0.57
CA ILE A 123 10.27 18.61 1.61
C ILE A 123 10.11 19.34 2.95
N ASN A 124 9.90 20.66 2.94
CA ASN A 124 9.52 21.43 4.12
C ASN A 124 8.03 21.75 4.01
N ILE A 125 7.20 20.72 3.89
CA ILE A 125 5.75 20.87 4.04
C ILE A 125 5.51 20.94 5.56
N ALA A 126 5.03 22.09 6.03
CA ALA A 126 4.79 22.33 7.44
C ALA A 126 3.91 21.23 8.05
N ASN A 127 4.33 20.66 9.19
CA ASN A 127 3.71 19.56 9.94
C ASN A 127 3.89 18.14 9.39
N ASP A 128 4.81 17.91 8.45
CA ASP A 128 5.16 16.55 8.04
C ASP A 128 6.31 15.97 8.90
N ILE A 129 6.23 14.68 9.23
CA ILE A 129 7.32 13.96 9.90
C ILE A 129 8.48 13.68 8.95
N HIS A 130 8.32 13.92 7.65
CA HIS A 130 9.30 13.61 6.63
C HIS A 130 10.32 14.73 6.45
N ILE A 131 11.61 14.36 6.41
CA ILE A 131 12.73 15.28 6.10
C ILE A 131 13.56 14.72 4.95
N LEU A 132 14.29 15.58 4.24
CA LEU A 132 15.23 15.09 3.22
C LEU A 132 16.37 14.30 3.88
N GLY A 133 16.61 13.09 3.41
CA GLY A 133 17.71 12.25 3.89
C GLY A 133 19.08 12.80 3.50
N SER A 134 20.07 12.58 4.38
CA SER A 134 21.44 13.08 4.21
C SER A 134 22.48 12.00 4.48
N THR A 135 23.77 12.39 4.48
CA THR A 135 24.85 11.51 4.95
C THR A 135 24.65 11.06 6.39
N ASP A 136 24.06 11.91 7.23
CA ASP A 136 23.95 11.75 8.67
C ASP A 136 22.73 10.90 9.09
N THR A 137 21.85 10.57 8.13
CA THR A 137 20.70 9.70 8.36
C THR A 137 21.11 8.33 8.92
N GLN A 138 20.52 7.99 10.07
CA GLN A 138 20.68 6.70 10.74
C GLN A 138 19.75 5.65 10.11
N LEU A 139 20.22 4.40 10.04
CA LEU A 139 19.45 3.26 9.53
C LEU A 139 18.77 3.50 8.16
N LYS A 140 19.51 4.04 7.17
CA LYS A 140 19.00 4.36 5.82
C LYS A 140 18.19 3.25 5.13
N ILE A 141 18.48 1.99 5.45
CA ILE A 141 17.75 0.84 4.89
C ILE A 141 16.31 0.72 5.43
N LEU A 142 15.99 1.36 6.55
CA LEU A 142 14.65 1.39 7.14
C LEU A 142 13.87 2.68 6.83
N THR A 143 14.53 3.69 6.23
CA THR A 143 13.92 4.97 5.88
C THR A 143 13.22 4.90 4.52
N ASP A 144 12.65 6.00 4.05
CA ASP A 144 11.94 6.04 2.76
C ASP A 144 12.94 6.21 1.62
N PHE A 145 13.23 5.13 0.89
CA PHE A 145 14.15 5.17 -0.25
C PHE A 145 13.62 4.46 -1.50
N ILE A 146 12.55 3.68 -1.39
CA ILE A 146 11.93 3.01 -2.54
C ILE A 146 10.99 4.00 -3.21
N ASP A 147 11.55 4.78 -4.13
CA ASP A 147 10.82 5.82 -4.84
C ASP A 147 10.03 5.26 -6.02
N LEU A 148 8.71 5.46 -6.02
CA LEU A 148 7.80 5.10 -7.12
C LEU A 148 7.52 6.27 -8.06
N GLY A 149 8.12 7.43 -7.83
CA GLY A 149 7.93 8.68 -8.57
C GLY A 149 6.80 9.57 -8.05
N TYR A 150 5.81 8.99 -7.36
CA TYR A 150 4.70 9.72 -6.74
C TYR A 150 4.57 9.43 -5.23
N SER A 151 5.36 8.48 -4.73
CA SER A 151 5.44 8.09 -3.32
C SER A 151 6.78 7.43 -3.10
N VAL A 152 7.44 7.76 -2.00
CA VAL A 152 8.63 7.05 -1.53
C VAL A 152 8.21 6.14 -0.39
N LEU A 153 8.73 4.91 -0.39
CA LEU A 153 8.35 3.87 0.57
C LEU A 153 9.56 3.40 1.37
N SER A 154 9.31 3.02 2.61
CA SER A 154 10.25 2.24 3.42
C SER A 154 10.09 0.73 3.19
N ILE A 155 11.02 -0.05 3.75
CA ILE A 155 10.82 -1.51 3.88
C ILE A 155 9.59 -1.82 4.74
N GLY A 156 9.32 -1.03 5.78
CA GLY A 156 8.13 -1.19 6.62
C GLY A 156 6.84 -1.04 5.82
N ASP A 157 6.77 -0.06 4.91
CA ASP A 157 5.62 0.12 4.01
C ASP A 157 5.44 -1.06 3.05
N VAL A 158 6.54 -1.64 2.56
CA VAL A 158 6.50 -2.85 1.74
C VAL A 158 5.92 -4.03 2.55
N LEU A 159 6.32 -4.19 3.82
CA LEU A 159 5.75 -5.21 4.70
C LEU A 159 4.26 -4.99 4.96
N ILE A 160 3.82 -3.76 5.21
CA ILE A 160 2.40 -3.43 5.37
C ILE A 160 1.61 -3.82 4.11
N ARG A 161 2.17 -3.57 2.92
CA ARG A 161 1.54 -3.96 1.64
C ARG A 161 1.41 -5.48 1.47
N VAL A 162 2.20 -6.30 2.16
CA VAL A 162 2.05 -7.77 2.14
C VAL A 162 0.64 -8.19 2.60
N PHE A 163 0.04 -7.48 3.56
CA PHE A 163 -1.36 -7.73 3.96
C PHE A 163 -2.31 -7.69 2.76
N MET A 164 -2.24 -6.62 1.97
CA MET A 164 -3.11 -6.41 0.81
C MET A 164 -2.87 -7.52 -0.24
N PHE A 165 -1.60 -7.82 -0.51
CA PHE A 165 -1.23 -8.89 -1.44
C PHE A 165 -1.84 -10.23 -1.02
N LEU A 166 -1.66 -10.62 0.24
CA LEU A 166 -2.15 -11.90 0.77
C LEU A 166 -3.68 -11.99 0.67
N VAL A 167 -4.41 -10.93 1.01
CA VAL A 167 -5.87 -10.93 0.95
C VAL A 167 -6.37 -11.03 -0.49
N VAL A 168 -5.83 -10.23 -1.42
CA VAL A 168 -6.27 -10.24 -2.83
C VAL A 168 -5.93 -11.57 -3.49
N TYR A 169 -4.68 -12.02 -3.37
CA TYR A 169 -4.24 -13.27 -3.98
C TYR A 169 -5.04 -14.47 -3.45
N ASN A 170 -5.23 -14.58 -2.13
CA ASN A 170 -5.97 -15.70 -1.56
C ASN A 170 -7.48 -15.60 -1.82
N SER A 171 -8.05 -14.41 -1.98
CA SER A 171 -9.42 -14.24 -2.48
C SER A 171 -9.57 -14.85 -3.87
N ILE A 172 -8.67 -14.51 -4.79
CA ILE A 172 -8.69 -15.03 -6.16
C ILE A 172 -8.53 -16.56 -6.14
N LYS A 173 -7.54 -17.07 -5.40
CA LYS A 173 -7.31 -18.50 -5.24
C LYS A 173 -8.56 -19.22 -4.72
N LYS A 174 -9.17 -18.73 -3.63
CA LYS A 174 -10.36 -19.34 -3.02
C LYS A 174 -11.54 -19.39 -3.99
N ILE A 175 -11.81 -18.30 -4.70
CA ILE A 175 -12.89 -18.23 -5.69
C ILE A 175 -12.70 -19.27 -6.80
N ASN A 176 -11.47 -19.39 -7.34
CA ASN A 176 -11.19 -20.34 -8.41
C ASN A 176 -11.35 -21.79 -7.94
N LEU A 177 -10.83 -22.13 -6.76
CA LEU A 177 -10.98 -23.47 -6.19
C LEU A 177 -12.46 -23.84 -5.99
N THR A 178 -13.27 -22.91 -5.47
CA THR A 178 -14.71 -23.14 -5.30
C THR A 178 -15.46 -23.29 -6.63
N ILE A 179 -15.03 -22.59 -7.69
CA ILE A 179 -15.61 -22.77 -9.03
C ILE A 179 -15.24 -24.14 -9.60
N GLU A 180 -13.99 -24.56 -9.48
CA GLU A 180 -13.53 -25.88 -9.93
C GLU A 180 -14.25 -27.02 -9.21
N GLU A 181 -14.45 -26.91 -7.90
CA GLU A 181 -15.23 -27.87 -7.11
C GLU A 181 -16.67 -27.99 -7.62
N LYS A 182 -17.33 -26.86 -7.92
CA LYS A 182 -18.69 -26.85 -8.45
C LYS A 182 -18.83 -27.42 -9.86
N ILE A 183 -17.76 -27.42 -10.67
CA ILE A 183 -17.77 -28.00 -12.02
C ILE A 183 -17.56 -29.52 -11.96
N LYS A 184 -16.87 -30.02 -10.94
CA LYS A 184 -16.58 -31.45 -10.75
C LYS A 184 -17.73 -32.25 -10.13
N CYS A 185 -18.64 -31.59 -9.41
CA CYS A 185 -19.86 -32.17 -8.85
C CYS A 185 -21.01 -32.16 -9.87
#